data_AF-A0ABD3NUI8-F1
#
_entry.id   AF-A0ABD3NUI8-F1
#
_cell.length_a   1.000
_cell.length_b   1.000
_cell.length_c   1.000
_cell.angle_alpha   90.00
_cell.angle_beta   90.00
_cell.angle_gamma   90.00
#
_symmetry.space_group_name_H-M   'P 1'
#
loop_
_entity.id
_entity.type
_entity.pdbx_description
1 polymer ?
#
loop_
_entity_poly.entity_id
_entity_poly.type
_entity_poly.pdbx_seq_one_letter_code
_entity_poly.pdbx_strand_id
1 'polypeptide(L)'
;MAAFHADEDALANFSSDVGSLWCRSIDVLDRPPDSFTFLRDYVSPKVPCIIRNAIPRETSSSDGFLSLTLDDIIRRVGEDVQITVDVTPDGHGDAVRTVERCNSSQNIEMQKMFIRPHEQEMTLAEFRSLLISKQTDSINSGSSGNRDAESTDAARINACTTLDDHGNSVYPTTEAALQQNKRHNARVQNPVVYYSRQNDCLRTEMHSLFSTGLIPKSFTFAEEAFDTGPPDAINLWVGNERSVSSMHKDHYENLFYVCSGVCNAPADIPFMHEGEFETGAFYPCNGESDGLANASWTIVPDSNSKASKARWIEPDIKRYLDGGYSQKEFPLLSKSHPIKVFVSKGEMLYIPSLWLHRVTQTTETVGINYWYDMKFDSAHWCYFNFLQQLKRTEESNGTNT
;
A
#
# COMPACT_ATOMS: atom_id res chain seq x y z
N MET A 1 4.65 9.43 -30.74
CA MET A 1 4.50 7.98 -30.48
C MET A 1 3.24 7.51 -31.18
N ALA A 2 3.28 6.37 -31.88
CA ALA A 2 2.06 5.76 -32.41
C ALA A 2 1.17 5.36 -31.23
N ALA A 3 -0.04 5.90 -31.16
CA ALA A 3 -1.04 5.41 -30.22
C ALA A 3 -1.62 4.12 -30.82
N PHE A 4 -1.40 2.99 -30.17
CA PHE A 4 -2.05 1.74 -30.53
C PHE A 4 -3.45 1.76 -29.94
N HIS A 5 -4.45 1.61 -30.78
CA HIS A 5 -5.86 1.67 -30.40
C HIS A 5 -6.43 0.25 -30.44
N ALA A 6 -6.95 -0.23 -29.30
CA ALA A 6 -7.73 -1.44 -29.24
C ALA A 6 -9.22 -1.06 -29.32
N ASP A 7 -9.96 -1.66 -30.26
CA ASP A 7 -11.41 -1.57 -30.27
C ASP A 7 -12.03 -2.39 -29.12
N GLU A 8 -13.34 -2.22 -28.90
CA GLU A 8 -14.05 -2.89 -27.80
C GLU A 8 -14.00 -4.42 -27.90
N ASP A 9 -14.03 -4.98 -29.12
CA ASP A 9 -13.98 -6.42 -29.37
C ASP A 9 -12.58 -6.97 -29.05
N ALA A 10 -11.52 -6.27 -29.44
CA ALA A 10 -10.14 -6.61 -29.10
C ALA A 10 -9.92 -6.57 -27.58
N LEU A 11 -10.43 -5.56 -26.88
CA LEU A 11 -10.35 -5.48 -25.42
C LEU A 11 -11.16 -6.59 -24.74
N ALA A 12 -12.33 -6.94 -25.27
CA ALA A 12 -13.16 -8.02 -24.73
C ALA A 12 -12.51 -9.40 -24.92
N ASN A 13 -11.96 -9.67 -26.10
CA ASN A 13 -11.22 -10.90 -26.39
C ASN A 13 -9.96 -10.99 -25.53
N PHE A 14 -9.19 -9.89 -25.43
CA PHE A 14 -8.01 -9.84 -24.57
C PHE A 14 -8.36 -10.08 -23.10
N SER A 15 -9.41 -9.43 -22.58
CA SER A 15 -9.93 -9.68 -21.23
C SER A 15 -10.25 -11.16 -21.02
N SER A 16 -11.00 -11.78 -21.94
CA SER A 16 -11.34 -13.21 -21.88
C SER A 16 -10.11 -14.12 -21.87
N ASP A 17 -9.09 -13.82 -22.68
CA ASP A 17 -7.83 -14.58 -22.72
C ASP A 17 -7.06 -14.44 -21.41
N VAL A 18 -6.99 -13.23 -20.85
CA VAL A 18 -6.34 -12.98 -19.54
C VAL A 18 -7.02 -13.78 -18.44
N GLY A 19 -8.35 -13.72 -18.37
CA GLY A 19 -9.14 -14.49 -17.41
C GLY A 19 -8.92 -16.00 -17.54
N SER A 20 -8.80 -16.51 -18.76
CA SER A 20 -8.64 -17.95 -19.03
C SER A 20 -7.23 -18.48 -18.71
N LEU A 21 -6.20 -17.65 -18.88
CA LEU A 21 -4.80 -18.07 -18.74
C LEU A 21 -4.24 -17.85 -17.32
N TRP A 22 -4.53 -16.70 -16.70
CA TRP A 22 -3.92 -16.32 -15.41
C TRP A 22 -4.89 -16.40 -14.24
N CYS A 23 -6.19 -16.24 -14.46
CA CYS A 23 -7.17 -16.11 -13.38
C CYS A 23 -7.74 -17.47 -12.94
N ARG A 24 -6.83 -18.31 -12.45
CA ARG A 24 -7.11 -19.61 -11.84
C ARG A 24 -7.13 -19.51 -10.32
N SER A 25 -7.71 -20.54 -9.69
CA SER A 25 -7.60 -20.70 -8.24
C SER A 25 -6.13 -20.77 -7.83
N ILE A 26 -5.79 -20.14 -6.69
CA ILE A 26 -4.43 -20.15 -6.16
C ILE A 26 -4.11 -21.55 -5.66
N ASP A 27 -3.09 -22.17 -6.23
CA ASP A 27 -2.59 -23.46 -5.76
C ASP A 27 -2.02 -23.34 -4.35
N VAL A 28 -2.23 -24.39 -3.54
CA VAL A 28 -1.67 -24.49 -2.20
C VAL A 28 -0.77 -25.71 -2.13
N LEU A 29 0.54 -25.48 -2.07
CA LEU A 29 1.57 -26.49 -1.94
C LEU A 29 1.77 -26.84 -0.47
N ASP A 30 1.84 -28.14 -0.15
CA ASP A 30 2.04 -28.60 1.24
C ASP A 30 3.45 -28.35 1.77
N ARG A 31 4.43 -28.12 0.89
CA ARG A 31 5.83 -27.86 1.20
C ARG A 31 6.51 -27.07 0.07
N PRO A 32 7.71 -26.50 0.29
CA PRO A 32 8.49 -25.93 -0.80
C PRO A 32 8.67 -26.90 -1.97
N PRO A 33 8.38 -26.47 -3.21
CA PRO A 33 8.70 -27.25 -4.40
C PRO A 33 10.23 -27.30 -4.61
N ASP A 34 10.71 -28.23 -5.44
CA ASP A 34 12.04 -28.11 -6.02
C ASP A 34 12.10 -26.94 -7.03
N SER A 35 13.31 -26.43 -7.29
CA SER A 35 13.53 -25.25 -8.12
C SER A 35 13.01 -25.42 -9.56
N PHE A 36 13.13 -26.62 -10.14
CA PHE A 36 12.64 -26.89 -11.49
C PHE A 36 11.11 -26.85 -11.56
N THR A 37 10.43 -27.52 -10.61
CA THR A 37 8.97 -27.49 -10.50
C THR A 37 8.49 -26.05 -10.26
N PHE A 38 9.14 -25.32 -9.36
CA PHE A 38 8.79 -23.92 -9.08
C PHE A 38 8.92 -23.04 -10.32
N LEU A 39 10.04 -23.15 -11.03
CA LEU A 39 10.31 -22.41 -12.24
C LEU A 39 9.29 -22.71 -13.34
N ARG A 40 8.98 -23.99 -13.57
CA ARG A 40 8.09 -24.43 -14.65
C ARG A 40 6.62 -24.07 -14.40
N ASP A 41 6.15 -24.29 -13.17
CA ASP A 41 4.71 -24.27 -12.88
C ASP A 41 4.23 -22.90 -12.37
N TYR A 42 5.13 -22.08 -11.82
CA TYR A 42 4.78 -20.81 -11.17
C TYR A 42 5.57 -19.60 -11.71
N VAL A 43 6.91 -19.64 -11.71
CA VAL A 43 7.73 -18.48 -12.08
C VAL A 43 7.64 -18.14 -13.57
N SER A 44 7.91 -19.11 -14.44
CA SER A 44 7.85 -18.93 -15.90
C SER A 44 6.45 -18.53 -16.41
N PRO A 45 5.35 -19.19 -15.99
CA PRO A 45 4.01 -18.78 -16.40
C PRO A 45 3.49 -17.55 -15.65
N LYS A 46 4.24 -17.04 -14.66
CA LYS A 46 3.89 -15.90 -13.81
C LYS A 46 2.57 -16.12 -13.08
N VAL A 47 2.48 -17.19 -12.30
CA VAL A 47 1.28 -17.52 -11.52
C VAL A 47 1.58 -17.66 -10.03
N PRO A 48 0.80 -16.98 -9.17
CA PRO A 48 0.96 -17.06 -7.73
C PRO A 48 0.58 -18.42 -7.17
N CYS A 49 1.21 -18.79 -6.06
CA CYS A 49 0.85 -19.96 -5.26
C CYS A 49 1.09 -19.71 -3.77
N ILE A 50 0.39 -20.46 -2.94
CA ILE A 50 0.65 -20.52 -1.50
C ILE A 50 1.53 -21.73 -1.22
N ILE A 51 2.59 -21.53 -0.44
CA ILE A 51 3.57 -22.54 -0.03
C ILE A 51 3.47 -22.71 1.48
N ARG A 52 2.99 -23.86 1.93
CA ARG A 52 2.97 -24.25 3.35
C ARG A 52 4.33 -24.78 3.77
N ASN A 53 4.58 -24.75 5.07
CA ASN A 53 5.77 -25.37 5.68
C ASN A 53 7.08 -24.91 5.03
N ALA A 54 7.12 -23.68 4.51
CA ALA A 54 8.29 -23.16 3.80
C ALA A 54 9.49 -22.90 4.71
N ILE A 55 9.24 -22.77 6.01
CA ILE A 55 10.26 -22.67 7.05
C ILE A 55 10.18 -23.96 7.87
N PRO A 56 11.22 -24.81 7.82
CA PRO A 56 11.27 -26.03 8.61
C PRO A 56 11.12 -25.74 10.10
N ARG A 57 10.36 -26.57 10.82
CA ARG A 57 10.15 -26.46 12.28
C ARG A 57 11.41 -26.76 13.12
N GLU A 58 12.53 -27.12 12.50
CA GLU A 58 13.71 -27.68 13.19
C GLU A 58 14.54 -26.66 13.97
N THR A 59 14.23 -25.35 13.91
CA THR A 59 14.73 -24.40 14.92
C THR A 59 14.08 -24.75 16.25
N SER A 60 14.84 -25.42 17.12
CA SER A 60 14.40 -26.29 18.22
C SER A 60 13.84 -25.55 19.46
N SER A 61 13.20 -24.41 19.26
CA SER A 61 12.45 -23.71 20.29
C SER A 61 10.96 -23.77 19.94
N SER A 62 10.11 -23.85 20.95
CA SER A 62 8.65 -23.63 20.83
C SER A 62 8.26 -22.23 20.29
N ASP A 63 9.23 -21.45 19.82
CA ASP A 63 9.19 -20.06 19.34
C ASP A 63 9.52 -19.99 17.83
N GLY A 64 8.88 -20.83 17.02
CA GLY A 64 9.09 -20.81 15.57
C GLY A 64 8.68 -19.47 14.93
N PHE A 65 9.38 -19.08 13.87
CA PHE A 65 9.13 -17.86 13.08
C PHE A 65 7.67 -17.66 12.65
N LEU A 66 6.97 -18.76 12.37
CA LEU A 66 5.60 -18.77 11.83
C LEU A 66 4.55 -18.20 12.82
N SER A 67 4.96 -17.79 14.02
CA SER A 67 4.10 -17.20 15.03
C SER A 67 4.57 -15.89 15.64
N LEU A 68 5.53 -15.22 15.03
CA LEU A 68 6.10 -13.98 15.56
C LEU A 68 5.03 -12.88 15.70
N THR A 69 4.84 -12.39 16.93
CA THR A 69 4.02 -11.20 17.22
C THR A 69 4.91 -9.97 17.44
N LEU A 70 4.34 -8.77 17.45
CA LEU A 70 5.08 -7.55 17.77
C LEU A 70 5.67 -7.62 19.20
N ASP A 71 4.94 -8.21 20.15
CA ASP A 71 5.44 -8.43 21.52
C ASP A 71 6.64 -9.40 21.55
N ASP A 72 6.62 -10.43 20.71
CA ASP A 72 7.75 -11.35 20.60
C ASP A 72 8.99 -10.66 20.04
N ILE A 73 8.81 -9.76 19.07
CA ILE A 73 9.90 -8.93 18.52
C ILE A 73 10.47 -8.04 19.63
N ILE A 74 9.62 -7.27 20.32
CA ILE A 74 10.03 -6.37 21.40
C ILE A 74 10.80 -7.11 22.49
N ARG A 75 10.31 -8.28 22.94
CA ARG A 75 11.02 -9.10 23.95
C ARG A 75 12.41 -9.56 23.50
N ARG A 76 12.65 -9.68 22.20
CA ARG A 76 13.93 -10.12 21.64
C ARG A 76 14.90 -8.98 21.41
N VAL A 77 14.42 -7.84 20.93
CA VAL A 77 15.30 -6.74 20.49
C VAL A 77 15.35 -5.56 21.45
N GLY A 78 14.40 -5.46 22.37
CA GLY A 78 14.26 -4.34 23.30
C GLY A 78 13.18 -3.33 22.87
N GLU A 79 12.63 -2.62 23.85
CA GLU A 79 11.57 -1.63 23.68
C GLU A 79 12.07 -0.32 23.03
N ASP A 80 13.34 0.03 23.26
CA ASP A 80 13.95 1.30 22.84
C ASP A 80 14.51 1.29 21.40
N VAL A 81 14.31 0.21 20.64
CA VAL A 81 14.75 0.14 19.24
C VAL A 81 13.97 1.18 18.43
N GLN A 82 14.71 2.07 17.77
CA GLN A 82 14.15 3.11 16.92
C GLN A 82 13.76 2.53 15.56
N ILE A 83 12.54 2.85 15.13
CA ILE A 83 11.99 2.49 13.82
C ILE A 83 11.29 3.67 13.17
N THR A 84 11.26 3.67 11.85
CA THR A 84 10.52 4.63 11.03
C THR A 84 9.14 4.07 10.73
N VAL A 85 8.10 4.69 11.28
CA VAL A 85 6.72 4.23 11.18
C VAL A 85 5.92 5.13 10.24
N ASP A 86 5.11 4.50 9.41
CA ASP A 86 4.17 5.20 8.55
C ASP A 86 2.91 5.55 9.35
N VAL A 87 2.54 6.82 9.32
CA VAL A 87 1.37 7.35 9.99
C VAL A 87 0.41 7.99 8.99
N THR A 88 -0.85 7.61 9.09
CA THR A 88 -1.92 8.14 8.25
C THR A 88 -3.16 8.42 9.10
N PRO A 89 -4.03 9.34 8.67
CA PRO A 89 -5.29 9.57 9.37
C PRO A 89 -6.25 8.37 9.31
N ASP A 90 -6.21 7.60 8.23
CA ASP A 90 -7.23 6.61 7.89
C ASP A 90 -6.69 5.21 7.54
N GLY A 91 -5.37 5.04 7.46
CA GLY A 91 -4.71 3.76 7.15
C GLY A 91 -4.32 3.57 5.69
N HIS A 92 -4.58 4.54 4.83
CA HIS A 92 -4.31 4.46 3.40
C HIS A 92 -3.16 5.41 3.02
N GLY A 93 -1.92 4.94 3.18
CA GLY A 93 -0.75 5.58 2.58
C GLY A 93 -0.57 5.15 1.13
N ASP A 94 0.27 5.87 0.40
CA ASP A 94 0.63 5.60 -0.99
C ASP A 94 -0.60 5.32 -1.86
N ALA A 95 -1.53 6.26 -1.88
CA ALA A 95 -2.80 6.13 -2.57
C ALA A 95 -3.18 7.42 -3.32
N VAL A 96 -3.91 7.27 -4.42
CA VAL A 96 -4.46 8.43 -5.15
C VAL A 96 -5.66 8.98 -4.39
N ARG A 97 -5.66 10.29 -4.14
CA ARG A 97 -6.71 11.00 -3.42
C ARG A 97 -7.14 12.24 -4.16
N THR A 98 -8.41 12.57 -4.06
CA THR A 98 -8.93 13.87 -4.49
C THR A 98 -8.63 14.89 -3.40
N VAL A 99 -7.93 15.96 -3.76
CA VAL A 99 -7.58 17.05 -2.86
C VAL A 99 -8.12 18.39 -3.33
N GLU A 100 -8.52 19.24 -2.39
CA GLU A 100 -8.86 20.64 -2.63
C GLU A 100 -7.59 21.50 -2.62
N ARG A 101 -7.38 22.29 -3.66
CA ARG A 101 -6.27 23.24 -3.77
C ARG A 101 -6.79 24.65 -4.06
N CYS A 102 -6.37 25.61 -3.24
CA CYS A 102 -6.61 27.03 -3.53
C CYS A 102 -5.62 27.52 -4.59
N ASN A 103 -6.13 28.02 -5.71
CA ASN A 103 -5.29 28.63 -6.73
C ASN A 103 -4.99 30.11 -6.42
N SER A 104 -4.12 30.74 -7.22
CA SER A 104 -3.71 32.15 -7.08
C SER A 104 -4.87 33.15 -7.14
N SER A 105 -6.04 32.73 -7.63
CA SER A 105 -7.27 33.52 -7.71
C SER A 105 -8.25 33.20 -6.58
N GLN A 106 -7.82 32.47 -5.54
CA GLN A 106 -8.63 32.04 -4.39
C GLN A 106 -9.82 31.14 -4.74
N ASN A 107 -9.82 30.52 -5.93
CA ASN A 107 -10.80 29.49 -6.26
C ASN A 107 -10.30 28.12 -5.78
N ILE A 108 -11.22 27.31 -5.27
CA ILE A 108 -10.96 25.92 -4.90
C ILE A 108 -11.04 25.06 -6.16
N GLU A 109 -9.95 24.37 -6.47
CA GLU A 109 -9.87 23.39 -7.55
C GLU A 109 -9.68 21.99 -6.98
N MET A 110 -10.37 21.01 -7.55
CA MET A 110 -10.21 19.61 -7.20
C MET A 110 -9.11 18.98 -8.04
N GLN A 111 -8.14 18.35 -7.38
CA GLN A 111 -7.02 17.70 -8.06
C GLN A 111 -6.81 16.29 -7.52
N LYS A 112 -6.47 15.32 -8.39
CA LYS A 112 -6.03 13.99 -7.97
C LYS A 112 -4.52 14.01 -7.70
N MET A 113 -4.11 13.53 -6.54
CA MET A 113 -2.72 13.47 -6.10
C MET A 113 -2.39 12.10 -5.50
N PHE A 114 -1.16 11.63 -5.68
CA PHE A 114 -0.62 10.47 -4.98
C PHE A 114 -0.09 10.92 -3.62
N ILE A 115 -0.70 10.41 -2.54
CA ILE A 115 -0.41 10.85 -1.17
C ILE A 115 0.30 9.76 -0.40
N ARG A 116 1.53 10.07 0.03
CA ARG A 116 2.39 9.25 0.89
C ARG A 116 1.99 9.38 2.36
N PRO A 117 2.28 8.38 3.20
CA PRO A 117 2.13 8.52 4.65
C PRO A 117 3.06 9.61 5.22
N HIS A 118 2.76 10.03 6.45
CA HIS A 118 3.73 10.77 7.27
C HIS A 118 4.70 9.75 7.88
N GLU A 119 5.99 9.86 7.57
CA GLU A 119 7.02 9.03 8.20
C GLU A 119 7.45 9.65 9.52
N GLN A 120 7.44 8.86 10.60
CA GLN A 120 7.88 9.30 11.91
C GLN A 120 8.79 8.27 12.57
N GLU A 121 9.95 8.72 13.04
CA GLU A 121 10.82 7.91 13.91
C GLU A 121 10.20 7.80 15.32
N MET A 122 10.13 6.57 15.82
CA MET A 122 9.65 6.27 17.18
C MET A 122 10.22 4.93 17.67
N THR A 123 10.17 4.72 18.97
CA THR A 123 10.57 3.45 19.58
C THR A 123 9.56 2.35 19.28
N LEU A 124 9.98 1.08 19.34
CA LEU A 124 9.04 -0.05 19.26
C LEU A 124 7.96 0.01 20.34
N ALA A 125 8.29 0.49 21.55
CA ALA A 125 7.30 0.67 22.62
C ALA A 125 6.24 1.72 22.30
N GLU A 126 6.63 2.85 21.71
CA GLU A 126 5.71 3.89 21.27
C GLU A 126 4.84 3.38 20.11
N PHE A 127 5.44 2.75 19.11
CA PHE A 127 4.72 2.15 17.99
C PHE A 127 3.67 1.14 18.48
N ARG A 128 4.08 0.20 19.34
CA ARG A 128 3.19 -0.80 19.96
C ARG A 128 2.04 -0.16 20.74
N SER A 129 2.31 0.93 21.46
CA SER A 129 1.28 1.67 22.21
C SER A 129 0.26 2.33 21.28
N LEU A 130 0.72 2.94 20.18
CA LEU A 130 -0.14 3.55 19.16
C LEU A 130 -0.96 2.50 18.41
N LEU A 131 -0.34 1.38 18.03
CA LEU A 131 -0.97 0.30 17.26
C LEU A 131 -2.16 -0.34 17.99
N ILE A 132 -2.07 -0.44 19.32
CA ILE A 132 -3.12 -1.05 20.18
C ILE A 132 -4.11 -0.04 20.73
N SER A 133 -3.82 1.26 20.65
CA SER A 133 -4.71 2.30 21.17
C SER A 133 -6.11 2.20 20.54
N LYS A 134 -7.01 1.49 21.22
CA LYS A 134 -8.42 1.40 20.83
C LYS A 134 -8.99 2.81 20.92
N GLN A 135 -9.90 3.16 20.01
CA GLN A 135 -10.77 4.32 20.18
C GLN A 135 -11.45 4.20 21.54
N THR A 136 -10.94 4.87 22.56
CA THR A 136 -11.74 5.18 23.73
C THR A 136 -12.70 6.24 23.28
N ASP A 137 -13.97 5.87 23.08
CA ASP A 137 -15.09 6.81 22.98
C ASP A 137 -15.17 7.61 24.29
N SER A 138 -14.29 8.59 24.48
CA SER A 138 -14.37 9.51 25.61
C SER A 138 -15.34 10.62 25.25
N ILE A 139 -16.63 10.34 25.42
CA ILE A 139 -17.59 11.37 25.82
C ILE A 139 -17.13 11.83 27.20
N ASN A 140 -16.35 12.90 27.27
CA ASN A 140 -16.20 13.65 28.52
C ASN A 140 -16.05 15.14 28.21
N SER A 141 -17.18 15.82 28.34
CA SER A 141 -17.29 17.24 28.56
C SER A 141 -16.48 17.64 29.81
N GLY A 142 -15.43 18.44 29.64
CA GLY A 142 -14.63 18.98 30.74
C GLY A 142 -13.83 20.20 30.31
N SER A 143 -14.34 21.37 30.67
CA SER A 143 -13.81 22.74 30.56
C SER A 143 -12.35 22.95 30.10
N SER A 144 -12.19 23.60 28.94
CA SER A 144 -10.94 24.21 28.48
C SER A 144 -10.70 25.57 29.16
N GLY A 145 -9.54 25.72 29.81
CA GLY A 145 -8.97 27.03 30.13
C GLY A 145 -8.21 27.57 28.92
N ASN A 146 -8.48 28.83 28.55
CA ASN A 146 -7.80 29.56 27.48
C ASN A 146 -6.31 29.73 27.76
N ARG A 147 -5.47 29.39 26.77
CA ARG A 147 -4.18 30.07 26.56
C ARG A 147 -4.01 30.28 25.06
N ASP A 148 -4.01 31.54 24.66
CA ASP A 148 -3.67 31.99 23.32
C ASP A 148 -2.16 31.91 23.15
N ALA A 149 -1.70 31.26 22.08
CA ALA A 149 -0.32 31.31 21.62
C ALA A 149 -0.34 31.62 20.11
N GLU A 150 0.05 32.85 19.76
CA GLU A 150 0.28 33.28 18.38
C GLU A 150 1.48 32.52 17.79
N SER A 151 1.30 31.97 16.59
CA SER A 151 2.38 31.37 15.81
C SER A 151 2.27 31.77 14.33
N THR A 152 3.27 32.55 13.92
CA THR A 152 3.61 33.14 12.62
C THR A 152 3.08 32.47 11.34
N ASP A 153 2.30 33.25 10.59
CA ASP A 153 1.84 33.03 9.22
C ASP A 153 2.97 33.20 8.19
N ALA A 154 3.40 32.10 7.57
CA ALA A 154 4.07 32.14 6.25
C ALA A 154 4.01 30.79 5.50
N ALA A 155 3.76 29.66 6.16
CA ALA A 155 3.71 28.33 5.54
C ALA A 155 2.29 27.83 5.19
N ARG A 156 1.23 28.53 5.60
CA ARG A 156 -0.17 28.05 5.51
C ARG A 156 -0.85 28.23 4.13
N ILE A 157 -0.19 28.85 3.16
CA ILE A 157 -0.82 29.24 1.88
C ILE A 157 -0.90 28.06 0.87
N ASN A 158 -0.21 26.93 1.10
CA ASN A 158 -0.11 25.82 0.14
C ASN A 158 -0.67 24.46 0.63
N ALA A 159 -1.49 24.45 1.68
CA ALA A 159 -2.01 23.22 2.29
C ALA A 159 -3.29 22.72 1.60
N CYS A 160 -3.35 21.43 1.25
CA CYS A 160 -4.51 20.80 0.59
C CYS A 160 -5.33 19.92 1.56
N THR A 161 -6.65 19.79 1.34
CA THR A 161 -7.56 18.90 2.11
C THR A 161 -7.98 17.70 1.25
N THR A 162 -8.31 16.54 1.83
CA THR A 162 -8.94 15.44 1.05
C THR A 162 -10.46 15.52 1.11
N LEU A 163 -11.13 15.02 0.07
CA LEU A 163 -12.57 14.78 0.10
C LEU A 163 -12.92 13.32 0.34
N ASP A 164 -14.00 13.08 1.08
CA ASP A 164 -14.64 11.77 1.14
C ASP A 164 -15.44 11.47 -0.15
N ASP A 165 -16.05 10.28 -0.18
CA ASP A 165 -16.87 9.79 -1.29
C ASP A 165 -18.14 10.63 -1.54
N HIS A 166 -18.46 11.56 -0.64
CA HIS A 166 -19.59 12.47 -0.72
C HIS A 166 -19.15 13.91 -1.03
N GLY A 167 -17.85 14.13 -1.26
CA GLY A 167 -17.31 15.46 -1.56
C GLY A 167 -17.15 16.36 -0.34
N ASN A 168 -17.18 15.81 0.88
CA ASN A 168 -16.96 16.58 2.10
C ASN A 168 -15.47 16.62 2.45
N SER A 169 -14.99 17.80 2.87
CA SER A 169 -13.62 17.95 3.38
C SER A 169 -13.42 17.09 4.63
N VAL A 170 -12.48 16.14 4.55
CA VAL A 170 -12.20 15.18 5.63
C VAL A 170 -11.18 15.77 6.61
N TYR A 171 -10.28 16.64 6.15
CA TYR A 171 -9.20 17.21 6.95
C TYR A 171 -9.06 18.72 6.71
N PRO A 172 -9.48 19.59 7.64
CA PRO A 172 -9.57 21.04 7.41
C PRO A 172 -8.20 21.75 7.42
N THR A 173 -8.06 22.79 6.58
CA THR A 173 -6.81 23.54 6.35
C THR A 173 -6.74 24.94 6.96
N THR A 174 -7.74 25.40 7.74
CA THR A 174 -7.70 26.73 8.39
C THR A 174 -8.27 26.74 9.81
N GLU A 175 -7.77 27.66 10.63
CA GLU A 175 -8.26 27.93 11.99
C GLU A 175 -9.77 28.26 12.03
N ALA A 176 -10.28 28.89 10.97
CA ALA A 176 -11.70 29.16 10.80
C ALA A 176 -12.53 27.88 10.55
N ALA A 177 -12.01 26.95 9.74
CA ALA A 177 -12.66 25.65 9.49
C ALA A 177 -12.64 24.75 10.74
N LEU A 178 -11.58 24.83 11.57
CA LEU A 178 -11.51 24.16 12.87
C LEU A 178 -12.59 24.67 13.86
N GLN A 179 -12.94 25.97 13.84
CA GLN A 179 -14.03 26.51 14.66
C GLN A 179 -15.42 26.11 14.17
N GLN A 180 -15.62 25.96 12.86
CA GLN A 180 -16.89 25.52 12.28
C GLN A 180 -17.14 24.02 12.50
N ASN A 181 -16.09 23.20 12.46
CA ASN A 181 -16.14 21.77 12.82
C ASN A 181 -16.28 21.52 14.33
N LYS A 182 -16.12 22.50 15.23
CA LYS A 182 -16.57 22.32 16.63
C LYS A 182 -18.09 22.19 16.75
N ARG A 183 -18.87 22.56 15.72
CA ARG A 183 -20.34 22.43 15.69
C ARG A 183 -20.83 21.15 14.97
N HIS A 184 -19.98 20.48 14.20
CA HIS A 184 -20.28 19.17 13.60
C HIS A 184 -19.37 18.14 14.25
N ASN A 185 -19.92 17.10 14.87
CA ASN A 185 -19.15 16.03 15.54
C ASN A 185 -18.26 15.25 14.55
N ALA A 186 -17.17 15.86 14.05
CA ALA A 186 -16.09 15.15 13.38
C ALA A 186 -15.42 14.29 14.45
N ARG A 187 -15.69 12.99 14.44
CA ARG A 187 -15.05 12.02 15.33
C ARG A 187 -13.55 12.17 15.16
N VAL A 188 -12.88 12.70 16.17
CA VAL A 188 -11.41 12.68 16.25
C VAL A 188 -11.02 11.21 16.35
N GLN A 189 -10.55 10.64 15.24
CA GLN A 189 -10.06 9.26 15.23
C GLN A 189 -8.56 9.28 15.48
N ASN A 190 -8.08 8.34 16.30
CA ASN A 190 -6.65 8.09 16.42
C ASN A 190 -6.09 7.72 15.05
N PRO A 191 -4.89 8.20 14.70
CA PRO A 191 -4.27 7.84 13.44
C PRO A 191 -4.02 6.33 13.33
N VAL A 192 -3.80 5.88 12.11
CA VAL A 192 -3.36 4.52 11.81
C VAL A 192 -1.85 4.55 11.64
N VAL A 193 -1.20 3.70 12.42
CA VAL A 193 0.24 3.44 12.33
C VAL A 193 0.50 2.06 11.75
N TYR A 194 1.53 1.94 10.93
CA TYR A 194 2.03 0.66 10.44
C TYR A 194 3.52 0.79 10.08
N TYR A 195 4.23 -0.32 10.11
CA TYR A 195 5.65 -0.41 9.75
C TYR A 195 5.77 -1.09 8.39
N SER A 196 6.17 -0.37 7.34
CA SER A 196 6.19 -0.87 5.96
C SER A 196 7.27 -0.23 5.06
N ARG A 197 8.48 0.01 5.59
CA ARG A 197 9.55 0.76 4.89
C ARG A 197 10.03 0.19 3.54
N GLN A 198 9.82 -1.10 3.29
CA GLN A 198 10.11 -1.77 2.00
C GLN A 198 11.51 -1.47 1.40
N ASN A 199 12.52 -1.25 2.24
CA ASN A 199 13.87 -0.81 1.86
C ASN A 199 14.97 -1.69 2.47
N ASP A 200 14.72 -3.00 2.54
CA ASP A 200 15.56 -3.96 3.26
C ASP A 200 15.60 -3.71 4.77
N CYS A 201 14.47 -3.26 5.31
CA CYS A 201 14.36 -2.78 6.68
C CYS A 201 14.68 -3.85 7.74
N LEU A 202 14.53 -5.14 7.41
CA LEU A 202 14.87 -6.20 8.36
C LEU A 202 16.38 -6.32 8.57
N ARG A 203 17.19 -6.20 7.51
CA ARG A 203 18.65 -6.31 7.61
C ARG A 203 19.31 -5.00 8.08
N THR A 204 18.62 -3.87 7.90
CA THR A 204 19.11 -2.52 8.23
C THR A 204 18.58 -2.03 9.57
N GLU A 205 17.34 -1.58 9.64
CA GLU A 205 16.72 -0.96 10.82
C GLU A 205 16.44 -1.99 11.93
N MET A 206 15.96 -3.18 11.57
CA MET A 206 15.68 -4.30 12.49
C MET A 206 16.79 -5.35 12.52
N HIS A 207 18.05 -4.93 12.35
CA HIS A 207 19.21 -5.82 12.27
C HIS A 207 19.38 -6.73 13.50
N SER A 208 19.01 -6.26 14.68
CA SER A 208 19.05 -7.04 15.92
C SER A 208 18.12 -8.26 15.85
N LEU A 209 16.93 -8.12 15.24
CA LEU A 209 16.01 -9.23 14.97
C LEU A 209 16.60 -10.19 13.94
N PHE A 210 17.13 -9.66 12.83
CA PHE A 210 17.74 -10.49 11.77
C PHE A 210 18.90 -11.34 12.28
N SER A 211 19.74 -10.75 13.15
CA SER A 211 20.92 -11.40 13.73
C SER A 211 20.59 -12.57 14.67
N THR A 212 19.33 -12.73 15.08
CA THR A 212 18.88 -13.91 15.86
C THR A 212 18.95 -15.20 15.06
N GLY A 213 18.99 -15.13 13.73
CA GLY A 213 18.94 -16.31 12.85
C GLY A 213 17.58 -17.01 12.80
N LEU A 214 16.54 -16.41 13.41
CA LEU A 214 15.17 -16.93 13.36
C LEU A 214 14.58 -16.88 11.94
N ILE A 215 14.99 -15.87 11.18
CA ILE A 215 14.49 -15.55 9.85
C ILE A 215 15.52 -16.07 8.83
N PRO A 216 15.14 -16.98 7.92
CA PRO A 216 16.05 -17.43 6.87
C PRO A 216 16.63 -16.26 6.09
N LYS A 217 17.88 -16.39 5.64
CA LYS A 217 18.50 -15.36 4.79
C LYS A 217 17.95 -15.38 3.37
N SER A 218 17.48 -16.53 2.92
CA SER A 218 16.89 -16.79 1.62
C SER A 218 16.32 -18.22 1.57
N PHE A 219 15.86 -18.66 0.39
CA PHE A 219 15.34 -20.00 0.13
C PHE A 219 15.99 -20.59 -1.12
N THR A 220 16.64 -21.75 -0.99
CA THR A 220 17.38 -22.39 -2.09
C THR A 220 16.52 -22.64 -3.32
N PHE A 221 15.27 -23.11 -3.15
CA PHE A 221 14.37 -23.36 -4.29
C PHE A 221 14.05 -22.08 -5.08
N ALA A 222 14.05 -20.94 -4.40
CA ALA A 222 13.75 -19.64 -4.98
C ALA A 222 14.98 -19.05 -5.67
N GLU A 223 16.14 -19.04 -5.01
CA GLU A 223 17.40 -18.56 -5.60
C GLU A 223 17.74 -19.31 -6.90
N GLU A 224 17.61 -20.64 -6.90
CA GLU A 224 17.87 -21.47 -8.08
C GLU A 224 16.84 -21.26 -9.20
N ALA A 225 15.55 -21.06 -8.86
CA ALA A 225 14.50 -20.86 -9.86
C ALA A 225 14.54 -19.45 -10.47
N PHE A 226 14.74 -18.43 -9.64
CA PHE A 226 14.83 -17.04 -10.09
C PHE A 226 16.14 -16.78 -10.81
N ASP A 227 17.24 -17.37 -10.33
CA ASP A 227 18.58 -17.21 -10.90
C ASP A 227 18.96 -15.72 -11.00
N THR A 228 18.70 -15.00 -9.92
CA THR A 228 19.09 -13.59 -9.69
C THR A 228 19.96 -13.42 -8.43
N GLY A 229 20.22 -14.52 -7.71
CA GLY A 229 20.99 -14.53 -6.46
C GLY A 229 20.11 -14.45 -5.22
N PRO A 230 20.68 -14.05 -4.06
CA PRO A 230 19.93 -13.86 -2.83
C PRO A 230 18.95 -12.66 -2.94
N PRO A 231 18.00 -12.52 -2.01
CA PRO A 231 17.06 -11.41 -2.04
C PRO A 231 17.77 -10.05 -1.88
N ASP A 232 17.40 -9.11 -2.73
CA ASP A 232 17.82 -7.71 -2.70
C ASP A 232 17.34 -7.02 -1.43
N ALA A 233 16.14 -7.37 -0.97
CA ALA A 233 15.57 -6.88 0.28
C ALA A 233 14.81 -7.96 1.04
N ILE A 234 14.90 -7.91 2.36
CA ILE A 234 14.01 -8.61 3.26
C ILE A 234 13.32 -7.56 4.13
N ASN A 235 12.01 -7.45 4.05
CA ASN A 235 11.27 -6.44 4.79
C ASN A 235 10.40 -7.08 5.87
N LEU A 236 10.31 -6.38 6.99
CA LEU A 236 9.36 -6.63 8.05
C LEU A 236 8.17 -5.70 7.86
N TRP A 237 6.97 -6.26 7.97
CA TRP A 237 5.71 -5.54 7.91
C TRP A 237 4.96 -5.75 9.22
N VAL A 238 4.49 -4.68 9.84
CA VAL A 238 3.66 -4.76 11.06
C VAL A 238 2.52 -3.75 10.99
N GLY A 239 1.29 -4.21 11.16
CA GLY A 239 0.11 -3.35 11.13
C GLY A 239 -1.14 -4.09 11.59
N ASN A 240 -2.27 -3.38 11.63
CA ASN A 240 -3.58 -3.91 12.01
C ASN A 240 -4.60 -3.71 10.89
N GLU A 241 -5.84 -4.16 11.08
CA GLU A 241 -6.91 -4.16 10.07
C GLU A 241 -7.26 -2.80 9.46
N ARG A 242 -6.80 -1.69 10.04
CA ARG A 242 -7.02 -0.35 9.51
C ARG A 242 -6.00 0.03 8.43
N SER A 243 -4.81 -0.56 8.43
CA SER A 243 -3.78 -0.26 7.43
C SER A 243 -4.04 -1.00 6.11
N VAL A 244 -3.90 -0.31 4.99
CA VAL A 244 -4.14 -0.89 3.66
C VAL A 244 -3.04 -0.43 2.72
N SER A 245 -2.40 -1.39 2.05
CA SER A 245 -1.57 -1.10 0.89
C SER A 245 -2.47 -1.04 -0.35
N SER A 246 -2.46 0.10 -1.03
CA SER A 246 -3.27 0.35 -2.23
C SER A 246 -2.82 -0.55 -3.38
N MET A 247 -3.60 -0.60 -4.47
CA MET A 247 -3.27 -1.46 -5.62
C MET A 247 -2.00 -0.97 -6.31
N HIS A 248 -0.96 -1.79 -6.34
CA HIS A 248 0.34 -1.47 -6.95
C HIS A 248 1.01 -2.73 -7.50
N LYS A 249 2.22 -2.58 -8.06
CA LYS A 249 3.03 -3.69 -8.59
C LYS A 249 4.50 -3.44 -8.27
N ASP A 250 5.25 -4.53 -8.10
CA ASP A 250 6.68 -4.50 -7.86
C ASP A 250 7.45 -5.11 -9.02
N HIS A 251 8.72 -4.72 -9.14
CA HIS A 251 9.67 -5.34 -10.07
C HIS A 251 10.44 -6.48 -9.41
N TYR A 252 9.82 -7.17 -8.46
CA TYR A 252 10.43 -8.24 -7.68
C TYR A 252 9.60 -9.51 -7.75
N GLU A 253 10.28 -10.66 -7.79
CA GLU A 253 9.68 -11.92 -7.40
C GLU A 253 9.55 -11.91 -5.87
N ASN A 254 8.32 -11.91 -5.36
CA ASN A 254 8.05 -11.60 -3.97
C ASN A 254 7.54 -12.85 -3.23
N LEU A 255 8.29 -13.31 -2.24
CA LEU A 255 7.86 -14.36 -1.31
C LEU A 255 7.39 -13.72 -0.01
N PHE A 256 6.08 -13.69 0.21
CA PHE A 256 5.44 -12.94 1.29
C PHE A 256 4.78 -13.86 2.31
N TYR A 257 5.28 -13.84 3.54
CA TYR A 257 4.66 -14.46 4.70
C TYR A 257 3.55 -13.61 5.30
N VAL A 258 2.38 -14.23 5.47
CA VAL A 258 1.22 -13.72 6.22
C VAL A 258 0.70 -12.38 5.70
N CYS A 259 -0.29 -12.46 4.81
CA CYS A 259 -1.06 -11.33 4.33
C CYS A 259 -2.46 -11.76 3.86
N SER A 260 -3.38 -10.83 3.68
CA SER A 260 -4.62 -11.08 2.94
C SER A 260 -4.83 -10.00 1.90
N GLY A 261 -5.52 -10.26 0.81
CA GLY A 261 -5.61 -9.23 -0.22
C GLY A 261 -6.29 -9.63 -1.52
N VAL A 262 -6.13 -8.75 -2.50
CA VAL A 262 -6.60 -8.91 -3.86
C VAL A 262 -5.41 -8.79 -4.80
N CYS A 263 -5.28 -9.73 -5.73
CA CYS A 263 -4.24 -9.75 -6.75
C CYS A 263 -4.87 -9.78 -8.15
N ASN A 264 -4.23 -9.13 -9.11
CA ASN A 264 -4.61 -9.08 -10.52
C ASN A 264 -3.38 -9.44 -11.37
N ALA A 265 -3.60 -10.16 -12.46
CA ALA A 265 -2.51 -10.51 -13.37
C ALA A 265 -1.90 -9.25 -14.01
N PRO A 266 -0.61 -9.23 -14.37
CA PRO A 266 0.01 -8.07 -15.01
C PRO A 266 -0.70 -7.64 -16.30
N ALA A 267 -1.34 -8.59 -16.98
CA ALA A 267 -2.11 -8.35 -18.21
C ALA A 267 -3.43 -7.61 -17.98
N ASP A 268 -3.92 -7.48 -16.74
CA ASP A 268 -5.06 -6.62 -16.41
C ASP A 268 -4.71 -5.13 -16.46
N ILE A 269 -3.42 -4.72 -16.55
CA ILE A 269 -3.02 -3.31 -16.48
C ILE A 269 -3.81 -2.35 -17.39
N PRO A 270 -4.24 -2.71 -18.62
CA PRO A 270 -5.05 -1.80 -19.45
C PRO A 270 -6.43 -1.49 -18.85
N PHE A 271 -6.90 -2.29 -17.90
CA PHE A 271 -8.23 -2.19 -17.28
C PHE A 271 -8.21 -1.43 -15.95
N MET A 272 -7.03 -1.16 -15.38
CA MET A 272 -6.88 -0.75 -13.98
C MET A 272 -6.86 0.77 -13.75
N HIS A 273 -6.92 1.58 -14.81
CA HIS A 273 -6.87 3.04 -14.72
C HIS A 273 -5.60 3.54 -13.99
N GLU A 274 -4.44 3.22 -14.58
CA GLU A 274 -3.15 3.76 -14.14
C GLU A 274 -2.93 5.17 -14.71
N GLY A 275 -2.58 6.12 -13.84
CA GLY A 275 -2.36 7.53 -14.21
C GLY A 275 -1.09 8.10 -13.60
N GLU A 276 -0.67 9.28 -14.06
CA GLU A 276 0.44 10.05 -13.48
C GLU A 276 -0.09 11.19 -12.61
N PHE A 277 0.15 11.13 -11.31
CA PHE A 277 -0.41 12.03 -10.30
C PHE A 277 0.67 12.84 -9.62
N GLU A 278 0.39 14.11 -9.31
CA GLU A 278 1.30 14.91 -8.48
C GLU A 278 1.42 14.29 -7.09
N THR A 279 2.63 14.36 -6.51
CA THR A 279 2.93 13.71 -5.24
C THR A 279 2.82 14.68 -4.07
N GLY A 280 2.41 14.16 -2.92
CA GLY A 280 2.43 14.86 -1.64
C GLY A 280 2.46 13.88 -0.48
N ALA A 281 2.48 14.39 0.74
CA ALA A 281 2.46 13.57 1.96
C ALA A 281 1.54 14.17 3.02
N PHE A 282 1.06 13.32 3.91
CA PHE A 282 0.37 13.74 5.13
C PHE A 282 1.35 14.38 6.12
N TYR A 283 0.88 15.40 6.85
CA TYR A 283 1.58 16.00 7.97
C TYR A 283 0.59 16.36 9.09
N PRO A 284 0.96 16.18 10.37
CA PRO A 284 0.16 16.64 11.50
C PRO A 284 0.22 18.17 11.62
N CYS A 285 -0.92 18.82 11.88
CA CYS A 285 -1.01 20.28 12.02
C CYS A 285 -0.59 20.79 13.42
N ASN A 286 -0.79 19.98 14.45
CA ASN A 286 -0.24 20.23 15.78
C ASN A 286 1.14 19.59 15.77
N GLY A 287 2.21 20.36 16.03
CA GLY A 287 3.58 19.88 15.90
C GLY A 287 3.85 18.61 16.72
N GLU A 288 4.94 17.91 16.41
CA GLU A 288 5.33 16.61 17.00
C GLU A 288 5.29 16.59 18.55
N SER A 289 5.39 17.75 19.21
CA SER A 289 5.41 17.93 20.66
C SER A 289 4.10 17.61 21.39
N ASP A 290 2.93 17.68 20.73
CA ASP A 290 1.62 17.45 21.38
C ASP A 290 1.14 15.98 21.29
N GLY A 291 1.95 15.11 20.67
CA GLY A 291 1.65 13.69 20.47
C GLY A 291 0.65 13.44 19.32
N LEU A 292 0.75 12.28 18.67
CA LEU A 292 -0.11 11.91 17.53
C LEU A 292 -1.57 11.64 17.91
N ALA A 293 -1.84 11.43 19.21
CA ALA A 293 -3.19 11.24 19.72
C ALA A 293 -3.98 12.54 19.54
N ASN A 294 -4.98 12.53 18.66
CA ASN A 294 -5.82 13.68 18.29
C ASN A 294 -5.19 14.71 17.32
N ALA A 295 -4.15 14.34 16.57
CA ALA A 295 -3.62 15.21 15.52
C ALA A 295 -4.68 15.52 14.44
N SER A 296 -4.78 16.79 14.06
CA SER A 296 -5.40 17.18 12.79
C SER A 296 -4.36 17.05 11.67
N TRP A 297 -4.82 16.76 10.46
CA TRP A 297 -3.96 16.39 9.34
C TRP A 297 -4.03 17.40 8.20
N THR A 298 -2.92 17.58 7.49
CA THR A 298 -2.86 18.36 6.25
C THR A 298 -2.04 17.63 5.19
N ILE A 299 -2.28 17.94 3.92
CA ILE A 299 -1.47 17.46 2.80
C ILE A 299 -0.54 18.56 2.32
N VAL A 300 0.74 18.22 2.24
CA VAL A 300 1.78 19.09 1.69
C VAL A 300 2.27 18.51 0.36
N PRO A 301 2.08 19.22 -0.77
CA PRO A 301 2.62 18.81 -2.07
C PRO A 301 4.16 18.83 -2.10
N ASP A 302 4.75 17.90 -2.85
CA ASP A 302 6.21 17.84 -3.02
C ASP A 302 6.71 19.03 -3.87
N SER A 303 7.70 19.77 -3.35
CA SER A 303 8.10 21.07 -3.91
C SER A 303 9.09 20.99 -5.09
N ASN A 304 9.57 19.81 -5.49
CA ASN A 304 10.69 19.63 -6.42
C ASN A 304 10.30 19.00 -7.78
N SER A 305 10.57 19.71 -8.87
CA SER A 305 10.05 19.52 -10.25
C SER A 305 10.60 18.33 -11.06
N LYS A 306 11.39 17.42 -10.49
CA LYS A 306 11.91 16.22 -11.21
C LYS A 306 11.39 14.88 -10.69
N ALA A 307 10.82 14.85 -9.49
CA ALA A 307 10.20 13.67 -8.87
C ALA A 307 8.75 13.94 -8.46
N SER A 308 8.11 14.96 -9.05
CA SER A 308 6.82 15.49 -8.61
C SER A 308 5.62 14.69 -9.10
N LYS A 309 5.81 13.56 -9.78
CA LYS A 309 4.72 12.71 -10.27
C LYS A 309 5.00 11.23 -10.02
N ALA A 310 3.98 10.53 -9.54
CA ALA A 310 3.99 9.08 -9.40
C ALA A 310 2.97 8.46 -10.37
N ARG A 311 3.35 7.35 -10.99
CA ARG A 311 2.44 6.54 -11.78
C ARG A 311 1.76 5.53 -10.86
N TRP A 312 0.44 5.58 -10.74
CA TRP A 312 -0.30 4.78 -9.75
C TRP A 312 -1.66 4.33 -10.24
N ILE A 313 -2.21 3.28 -9.62
CA ILE A 313 -3.58 2.81 -9.85
C ILE A 313 -4.54 3.68 -9.06
N GLU A 314 -5.41 4.41 -9.74
CA GLU A 314 -6.36 5.32 -9.07
C GLU A 314 -7.46 4.61 -8.28
N PRO A 315 -8.20 3.62 -8.83
CA PRO A 315 -9.33 3.03 -8.13
C PRO A 315 -8.91 2.11 -6.97
N ASP A 316 -9.59 2.21 -5.83
CA ASP A 316 -9.55 1.15 -4.82
C ASP A 316 -10.41 -0.03 -5.31
N ILE A 317 -9.75 -1.11 -5.71
CA ILE A 317 -10.40 -2.32 -6.21
C ILE A 317 -11.37 -2.93 -5.19
N LYS A 318 -11.14 -2.78 -3.88
CA LYS A 318 -12.11 -3.24 -2.87
C LYS A 318 -13.42 -2.44 -2.97
N ARG A 319 -13.32 -1.12 -3.08
CA ARG A 319 -14.49 -0.24 -3.26
C ARG A 319 -15.21 -0.54 -4.57
N TYR A 320 -14.47 -0.80 -5.65
CA TYR A 320 -15.05 -1.26 -6.92
C TYR A 320 -15.87 -2.55 -6.73
N LEU A 321 -15.29 -3.56 -6.08
CA LEU A 321 -15.96 -4.83 -5.81
C LEU A 321 -17.20 -4.71 -4.92
N ASP A 322 -17.25 -3.68 -4.07
CA ASP A 322 -18.41 -3.35 -3.24
C ASP A 322 -19.47 -2.51 -3.98
N GLY A 323 -19.26 -2.19 -5.26
CA GLY A 323 -20.16 -1.36 -6.06
C GLY A 323 -20.04 0.14 -5.80
N GLY A 324 -18.93 0.59 -5.19
CA GLY A 324 -18.72 1.97 -4.77
C GLY A 324 -18.27 2.95 -5.85
N TYR A 325 -18.11 2.49 -7.10
CA TYR A 325 -17.82 3.34 -8.26
C TYR A 325 -18.91 3.22 -9.31
N SER A 326 -19.21 4.34 -9.99
CA SER A 326 -20.08 4.30 -11.16
C SER A 326 -19.35 3.70 -12.36
N GLN A 327 -20.08 3.00 -13.25
CA GLN A 327 -19.50 2.49 -14.50
C GLN A 327 -18.92 3.58 -15.41
N LYS A 328 -19.27 4.85 -15.19
CA LYS A 328 -18.75 5.99 -15.96
C LYS A 328 -17.37 6.44 -15.51
N GLU A 329 -17.03 6.24 -14.24
CA GLU A 329 -15.76 6.70 -13.66
C GLU A 329 -14.61 5.80 -14.10
N PHE A 330 -14.79 4.49 -13.99
CA PHE A 330 -13.79 3.49 -14.39
C PHE A 330 -14.41 2.38 -15.24
N PRO A 331 -14.76 2.66 -16.52
CA PRO A 331 -15.54 1.74 -17.36
C PRO A 331 -14.85 0.39 -17.60
N LEU A 332 -13.52 0.39 -17.67
CA LEU A 332 -12.74 -0.81 -17.98
C LEU A 332 -12.49 -1.73 -16.79
N LEU A 333 -12.73 -1.30 -15.54
CA LEU A 333 -12.54 -2.17 -14.37
C LEU A 333 -13.41 -3.43 -14.43
N SER A 334 -14.56 -3.35 -15.12
CA SER A 334 -15.44 -4.49 -15.39
C SER A 334 -14.81 -5.60 -16.23
N LYS A 335 -13.70 -5.31 -16.91
CA LYS A 335 -12.92 -6.26 -17.71
C LYS A 335 -11.68 -6.79 -16.97
N SER A 336 -11.44 -6.34 -15.72
CA SER A 336 -10.35 -6.83 -14.87
C SER A 336 -10.76 -8.09 -14.10
N HIS A 337 -9.77 -8.84 -13.60
CA HIS A 337 -9.99 -10.16 -13.01
C HIS A 337 -9.36 -10.28 -11.61
N PRO A 338 -9.92 -9.59 -10.60
CA PRO A 338 -9.39 -9.64 -9.25
C PRO A 338 -9.53 -11.03 -8.61
N ILE A 339 -8.41 -11.57 -8.13
CA ILE A 339 -8.32 -12.82 -7.39
C ILE A 339 -8.16 -12.49 -5.90
N LYS A 340 -9.08 -12.97 -5.07
CA LYS A 340 -8.98 -12.82 -3.60
C LYS A 340 -8.07 -13.91 -3.06
N VAL A 341 -7.06 -13.51 -2.30
CA VAL A 341 -6.08 -14.42 -1.71
C VAL A 341 -6.07 -14.24 -0.19
N PHE A 342 -6.15 -15.34 0.53
CA PHE A 342 -6.05 -15.39 1.99
C PHE A 342 -4.83 -16.23 2.34
N VAL A 343 -3.84 -15.63 3.00
CA VAL A 343 -2.64 -16.32 3.46
C VAL A 343 -2.75 -16.48 4.97
N SER A 344 -2.83 -17.72 5.41
CA SER A 344 -2.96 -18.02 6.83
C SER A 344 -1.61 -17.87 7.53
N LYS A 345 -1.68 -17.80 8.86
CA LYS A 345 -0.49 -17.88 9.71
C LYS A 345 0.38 -19.08 9.33
N GLY A 346 1.64 -18.82 9.01
CA GLY A 346 2.63 -19.83 8.65
C GLY A 346 2.62 -20.27 7.17
N GLU A 347 1.76 -19.67 6.35
CA GLU A 347 1.78 -19.83 4.90
C GLU A 347 2.62 -18.71 4.26
N MET A 348 3.25 -19.03 3.13
CA MET A 348 3.97 -18.08 2.28
C MET A 348 3.21 -17.94 0.96
N LEU A 349 2.96 -16.72 0.50
CA LEU A 349 2.46 -16.45 -0.84
C LEU A 349 3.62 -16.07 -1.75
N TYR A 350 3.76 -16.77 -2.88
CA TYR A 350 4.55 -16.27 -4.00
C TYR A 350 3.69 -15.32 -4.83
N ILE A 351 4.11 -14.06 -4.93
CA ILE A 351 3.55 -13.03 -5.81
C ILE A 351 4.57 -12.83 -6.94
N PRO A 352 4.25 -13.23 -8.18
CA PRO A 352 5.18 -13.05 -9.29
C PRO A 352 5.43 -11.58 -9.60
N SER A 353 6.61 -11.28 -10.14
CA SER A 353 6.96 -9.91 -10.58
C SER A 353 5.85 -9.28 -11.44
N LEU A 354 5.60 -7.98 -11.25
CA LEU A 354 4.61 -7.17 -11.96
C LEU A 354 3.13 -7.50 -11.66
N TRP A 355 2.85 -8.49 -10.82
CA TRP A 355 1.47 -8.73 -10.39
C TRP A 355 0.95 -7.53 -9.62
N LEU A 356 -0.23 -7.08 -10.00
CA LEU A 356 -0.94 -6.01 -9.34
C LEU A 356 -1.52 -6.58 -8.05
N HIS A 357 -1.27 -5.95 -6.92
CA HIS A 357 -1.75 -6.44 -5.63
C HIS A 357 -2.12 -5.29 -4.68
N ARG A 358 -3.16 -5.55 -3.89
CA ARG A 358 -3.68 -4.72 -2.80
C ARG A 358 -3.69 -5.57 -1.55
N VAL A 359 -3.01 -5.13 -0.50
CA VAL A 359 -2.81 -5.93 0.73
C VAL A 359 -3.57 -5.32 1.90
N THR A 360 -4.14 -6.20 2.72
CA THR A 360 -4.86 -5.89 3.96
C THR A 360 -4.74 -7.07 4.94
N GLN A 361 -5.29 -6.91 6.13
CA GLN A 361 -5.24 -7.90 7.20
C GLN A 361 -6.47 -7.73 8.08
N THR A 362 -6.85 -8.78 8.78
CA THR A 362 -8.06 -8.78 9.62
C THR A 362 -7.77 -8.48 11.08
N THR A 363 -6.50 -8.50 11.48
CA THR A 363 -6.02 -8.29 12.85
C THR A 363 -4.60 -7.72 12.81
N GLU A 364 -4.05 -7.37 13.98
CA GLU A 364 -2.61 -7.21 14.15
C GLU A 364 -1.87 -8.39 13.48
N THR A 365 -0.95 -8.06 12.60
CA THR A 365 -0.23 -9.00 11.75
C THR A 365 1.22 -8.57 11.65
N VAL A 366 2.11 -9.56 11.77
CA VAL A 366 3.52 -9.45 11.42
C VAL A 366 3.72 -10.25 10.14
N GLY A 367 4.11 -9.56 9.08
CA GLY A 367 4.44 -10.16 7.79
C GLY A 367 5.91 -9.94 7.46
N ILE A 368 6.50 -10.83 6.68
CA ILE A 368 7.85 -10.64 6.13
C ILE A 368 7.83 -11.02 4.68
N ASN A 369 8.50 -10.21 3.86
CA ASN A 369 8.61 -10.50 2.46
C ASN A 369 10.05 -10.45 1.98
N TYR A 370 10.35 -11.30 1.00
CA TYR A 370 11.65 -11.42 0.36
C TYR A 370 11.50 -10.98 -1.09
N TRP A 371 12.25 -9.97 -1.46
CA TRP A 371 12.29 -9.42 -2.80
C TRP A 371 13.54 -9.90 -3.51
N TYR A 372 13.33 -10.72 -4.55
CA TYR A 372 14.36 -11.12 -5.50
C TYR A 372 14.15 -10.33 -6.78
N ASP A 373 15.20 -9.73 -7.33
CA ASP A 373 15.05 -8.91 -8.52
C ASP A 373 14.41 -9.71 -9.67
N MET A 374 13.65 -9.03 -10.52
CA MET A 374 13.09 -9.66 -11.71
C MET A 374 14.10 -9.67 -12.86
N LYS A 375 13.94 -10.61 -13.79
CA LYS A 375 14.71 -10.62 -15.04
C LYS A 375 14.17 -9.61 -16.04
N PHE A 376 14.77 -8.42 -16.10
CA PHE A 376 14.39 -7.33 -17.01
C PHE A 376 14.70 -7.59 -18.49
N ASP A 377 15.54 -8.57 -18.80
CA ASP A 377 15.82 -9.03 -20.16
C ASP A 377 14.77 -10.02 -20.68
N SER A 378 13.78 -10.38 -19.86
CA SER A 378 12.69 -11.28 -20.24
C SER A 378 11.67 -10.63 -21.17
N ALA A 379 11.06 -11.43 -22.05
CA ALA A 379 9.97 -10.97 -22.91
C ALA A 379 8.78 -10.40 -22.13
N HIS A 380 8.57 -10.88 -20.90
CA HIS A 380 7.50 -10.40 -20.02
C HIS A 380 7.63 -8.90 -19.71
N TRP A 381 8.85 -8.41 -19.47
CA TRP A 381 9.10 -6.99 -19.24
C TRP A 381 8.73 -6.15 -20.47
N CYS A 382 9.11 -6.60 -21.67
CA CYS A 382 8.76 -5.91 -22.92
C CYS A 382 7.25 -5.87 -23.15
N TYR A 383 6.55 -7.01 -23.00
CA TYR A 383 5.11 -7.07 -23.20
C TYR A 383 4.32 -6.27 -22.15
N PHE A 384 4.77 -6.29 -20.89
CA PHE A 384 4.14 -5.48 -19.85
C PHE A 384 4.23 -3.98 -20.19
N ASN A 385 5.40 -3.49 -20.57
CA ASN A 385 5.57 -2.09 -20.97
C ASN A 385 4.77 -1.72 -22.21
N PHE A 386 4.61 -2.67 -23.15
CA PHE A 386 3.73 -2.48 -24.30
C PHE A 386 2.27 -2.30 -23.85
N LEU A 387 1.76 -3.20 -23.00
CA LEU A 387 0.38 -3.14 -22.48
C LEU A 387 0.13 -1.87 -21.67
N GLN A 388 1.07 -1.48 -20.81
CA GLN A 388 0.97 -0.27 -19.97
C GLN A 388 0.93 1.03 -20.80
N GLN A 389 1.45 1.00 -22.04
CA GLN A 389 1.43 2.14 -22.96
C GLN A 389 0.21 2.16 -23.89
N LEU A 390 -0.64 1.14 -23.87
CA LEU A 390 -1.88 1.13 -24.64
C LEU A 390 -2.81 2.24 -24.14
N LYS A 391 -2.96 3.30 -24.94
CA LYS A 391 -3.87 4.40 -24.63
C LYS A 391 -5.21 4.19 -25.31
N ARG A 392 -6.29 4.41 -24.56
CA ARG A 392 -7.63 4.55 -25.13
C ARG A 392 -7.76 5.92 -25.80
N THR A 393 -8.43 5.98 -26.95
CA THR A 393 -8.96 7.23 -27.48
C THR A 393 -10.08 7.68 -26.55
N GLU A 394 -9.87 8.75 -25.80
CA GLU A 394 -11.03 9.53 -25.36
C GLU A 394 -11.67 10.03 -26.65
N GLU A 395 -12.87 9.54 -26.97
CA GLU A 395 -13.69 10.22 -27.95
C GLU A 395 -13.84 11.64 -27.43
N SER A 396 -13.14 12.58 -28.06
CA SER A 396 -13.43 13.99 -27.93
C SER A 396 -14.91 14.10 -28.26
N ASN A 397 -15.76 14.23 -27.24
CA ASN A 397 -17.13 14.67 -27.43
C ASN A 397 -17.01 16.02 -28.12
N GLY A 398 -17.13 15.98 -29.45
CA GLY A 398 -17.21 17.16 -30.26
C GLY A 398 -18.41 17.93 -29.76
N THR A 399 -18.15 18.97 -28.99
CA THR A 399 -19.01 20.14 -28.94
C THR A 399 -18.99 20.76 -30.35
N ASN A 400 -19.70 20.12 -31.27
CA ASN A 400 -20.16 20.76 -32.48
C ASN A 400 -21.52 21.37 -32.17
N THR A 401 -21.52 22.71 -32.34
CA THR A 401 -22.61 23.68 -32.40
C THR A 401 -23.31 24.06 -31.11
#